data_AF-A0A7S1ADT4-F1
#
_entry.id   AF-A0A7S1ADT4-F1
#
_cell.length_a   1.000
_cell.length_b   1.000
_cell.length_c   1.000
_cell.angle_alpha   90.00
_cell.angle_beta   90.00
_cell.angle_gamma   90.00
#
_symmetry.space_group_name_H-M   'P 1'
#
loop_
_entity.id
_entity.type
_entity.pdbx_description
1 polymer ?
#
loop_
_entity_poly.entity_id
_entity_poly.type
_entity_poly.pdbx_seq_one_letter_code
_entity_poly.pdbx_strand_id
1 'polypeptide(L)'
;SRSNRSCTKSSPWRFMGSCSCSQGFCCWNFPAPPRIKRTRTNESCEFFSCLDEMEWPAGSDERSLELLDPLKGKAEDKLRAAWDVLRSCPVEAPRYLSVKEMVTSVRTLDFGPLLDYQGDFHPPGTEKVYCSAGGVVAPVRLVLLPSAQQDFTGMFRGADFGLVRCSSVVEPSKHSKLHPVPGMVPMVAMKFFRDDVTSANLVLAHKKSGHGDPNFLAHAVSNHFTENLGPFAWLLSIFLKNSEFPTFSGCAEFASIDQTGRREKHPRAPYTIVFLAPEKIRRRRTNITKNLIEQFHDLVVGEVLFEVYAVPEPLDSVDFPRGDLGPESAVWRIGEVLLEAPFVSSVVGDKKLFFQHHLFEGDLEIRPDWRDKVDKMVGAPFYQERIEHGDLWEMSGTKSRSTPSRSIQDRGTPTTSSTFARLRNSGRCPFR
;
A
#
# COMPACT_ATOMS: atom_id res chain seq x y z
N SER A 1 -63.97 -31.73 44.16
CA SER A 1 -64.29 -32.43 42.90
C SER A 1 -63.09 -32.36 41.97
N ARG A 2 -62.50 -33.53 41.66
CA ARG A 2 -61.60 -33.94 40.53
C ARG A 2 -60.62 -32.89 39.93
N SER A 3 -59.30 -32.97 40.20
CA SER A 3 -58.23 -33.84 39.59
C SER A 3 -57.59 -33.21 38.34
N ASN A 4 -56.29 -33.25 38.02
CA ASN A 4 -55.09 -33.88 38.59
C ASN A 4 -53.84 -33.32 37.82
N ARG A 5 -52.70 -33.18 38.53
CA ARG A 5 -51.29 -33.52 38.19
C ARG A 5 -50.69 -33.08 36.84
N SER A 6 -49.61 -32.28 36.74
CA SER A 6 -48.24 -32.27 37.31
C SER A 6 -47.16 -32.99 36.47
N CYS A 7 -46.10 -32.21 36.16
CA CYS A 7 -44.67 -32.54 36.25
C CYS A 7 -43.91 -33.34 35.17
N THR A 8 -43.02 -32.60 34.49
CA THR A 8 -41.53 -32.72 34.41
C THR A 8 -40.81 -33.91 33.75
N LYS A 9 -39.76 -33.50 32.99
CA LYS A 9 -38.39 -34.07 32.85
C LYS A 9 -38.21 -35.40 32.10
N SER A 10 -37.34 -35.39 31.09
CA SER A 10 -36.00 -36.03 31.09
C SER A 10 -35.53 -36.45 29.68
N SER A 11 -34.22 -36.31 29.45
CA SER A 11 -33.39 -36.66 28.28
C SER A 11 -33.27 -38.21 28.10
N PRO A 12 -32.19 -38.79 27.53
CA PRO A 12 -31.45 -38.60 26.26
C PRO A 12 -31.29 -39.94 25.50
N TRP A 13 -30.85 -39.99 24.23
CA TRP A 13 -30.22 -41.21 23.68
C TRP A 13 -29.10 -40.92 22.65
N ARG A 14 -27.91 -41.42 22.97
CA ARG A 14 -26.82 -41.79 22.04
C ARG A 14 -27.08 -43.20 21.52
N PHE A 15 -26.68 -43.50 20.29
CA PHE A 15 -26.10 -44.81 19.95
C PHE A 15 -25.09 -44.70 18.80
N MET A 16 -23.99 -45.44 18.97
CA MET A 16 -22.89 -45.65 18.02
C MET A 16 -23.35 -46.44 16.78
N GLY A 17 -22.61 -46.28 15.67
CA GLY A 17 -22.66 -47.18 14.53
C GLY A 17 -21.46 -46.99 13.62
N SER A 18 -20.39 -47.73 13.89
CA SER A 18 -19.29 -48.02 12.97
C SER A 18 -19.80 -48.76 11.72
N CYS A 19 -19.29 -48.43 10.54
CA CYS A 19 -19.12 -49.42 9.46
C CYS A 19 -18.06 -48.96 8.47
N SER A 20 -16.98 -49.71 8.42
CA SER A 20 -16.07 -49.81 7.29
C SER A 20 -16.83 -50.33 6.07
N CYS A 21 -16.64 -49.71 4.91
CA CYS A 21 -16.68 -50.48 3.67
C CYS A 21 -15.75 -49.88 2.62
N SER A 22 -14.97 -50.78 2.09
CA SER A 22 -13.93 -50.68 1.10
C SER A 22 -14.47 -50.64 -0.34
N GLN A 23 -13.60 -50.23 -1.26
CA GLN A 23 -13.58 -50.49 -2.71
C GLN A 23 -14.42 -49.57 -3.61
N GLY A 24 -13.73 -49.02 -4.63
CA GLY A 24 -14.35 -48.55 -5.88
C GLY A 24 -13.86 -47.23 -6.45
N PHE A 25 -12.55 -46.96 -6.54
CA PHE A 25 -12.05 -45.83 -7.33
C PHE A 25 -12.10 -46.19 -8.83
N CYS A 26 -13.08 -45.64 -9.55
CA CYS A 26 -13.07 -45.58 -11.00
C CYS A 26 -12.11 -44.46 -11.46
N CYS A 27 -11.04 -44.86 -12.14
CA CYS A 27 -10.14 -43.95 -12.86
C CYS A 27 -10.90 -43.22 -13.97
N TRP A 28 -10.99 -41.89 -13.88
CA TRP A 28 -11.34 -41.03 -15.01
C TRP A 28 -10.05 -40.70 -15.77
N ASN A 29 -9.95 -41.23 -17.00
CA ASN A 29 -8.94 -40.85 -17.97
C ASN A 29 -9.23 -39.41 -18.45
N PHE A 30 -8.34 -38.47 -18.12
CA PHE A 30 -8.28 -37.17 -18.79
C PHE A 30 -7.31 -37.25 -19.98
N PRO A 31 -7.65 -36.70 -21.16
CA PRO A 31 -6.71 -36.62 -22.27
C PRO A 31 -5.63 -35.57 -21.98
N ALA A 32 -4.39 -35.90 -22.33
CA ALA A 32 -3.23 -35.01 -22.20
C ALA A 32 -3.38 -33.73 -23.06
N PRO A 33 -2.91 -32.57 -22.58
CA PRO A 33 -2.95 -31.34 -23.36
C PRO A 33 -1.96 -31.38 -24.54
N PRO A 34 -2.25 -30.67 -25.64
CA PRO A 34 -1.38 -30.67 -26.82
C PRO A 34 -0.04 -29.97 -26.53
N ARG A 35 1.05 -30.58 -27.00
CA ARG A 35 2.41 -30.01 -26.99
C ARG A 35 2.47 -28.74 -27.84
N ILE A 36 2.64 -27.60 -27.20
CA ILE A 36 3.00 -26.33 -27.86
C ILE A 36 4.48 -26.39 -28.24
N LYS A 37 4.78 -26.35 -29.54
CA LYS A 37 6.15 -26.18 -30.05
C LYS A 37 6.53 -24.71 -29.89
N ARG A 38 7.55 -24.43 -29.06
CA ARG A 38 8.21 -23.12 -28.99
C ARG A 38 9.00 -22.88 -30.28
N THR A 39 8.57 -21.90 -31.08
CA THR A 39 9.42 -21.27 -32.09
C THR A 39 10.12 -20.07 -31.45
N ARG A 40 11.46 -20.07 -31.49
CA ARG A 40 12.30 -18.92 -31.15
C ARG A 40 12.21 -17.90 -32.28
N THR A 41 11.69 -16.71 -32.00
CA THR A 41 11.93 -15.52 -32.82
C THR A 41 12.25 -14.34 -31.90
N ASN A 42 13.25 -13.55 -32.27
CA ASN A 42 13.72 -12.36 -31.54
C ASN A 42 12.61 -11.30 -31.47
N GLU A 43 12.14 -10.96 -30.26
CA GLU A 43 11.06 -9.98 -29.99
C GLU A 43 11.56 -8.54 -29.73
N SER A 44 12.83 -8.22 -30.00
CA SER A 44 13.39 -6.90 -29.63
C SER A 44 13.07 -5.73 -30.59
N CYS A 45 12.20 -5.91 -31.60
CA CYS A 45 11.92 -4.87 -32.61
C CYS A 45 10.54 -4.21 -32.53
N GLU A 46 9.56 -4.74 -31.78
CA GLU A 46 8.20 -4.15 -31.75
C GLU A 46 8.04 -2.99 -30.75
N PHE A 47 8.98 -2.83 -29.81
CA PHE A 47 8.92 -1.77 -28.80
C PHE A 47 9.09 -0.36 -29.41
N PHE A 48 9.97 -0.20 -30.41
CA PHE A 48 10.27 1.12 -31.00
C PHE A 48 9.17 1.62 -31.94
N SER A 49 8.53 0.76 -32.74
CA SER A 49 7.41 1.18 -33.60
C SER A 49 6.16 1.61 -32.82
N CYS A 50 6.09 1.27 -31.53
CA CYS A 50 4.99 1.65 -30.64
C CYS A 50 5.16 3.04 -29.99
N LEU A 51 6.37 3.60 -30.02
CA LEU A 51 6.67 4.90 -29.42
C LEU A 51 6.43 6.08 -30.38
N ASP A 52 6.34 5.80 -31.70
CA ASP A 52 6.21 6.80 -32.77
C ASP A 52 4.82 7.46 -32.86
N GLU A 53 3.76 6.86 -32.31
CA GLU A 53 2.41 7.48 -32.28
C GLU A 53 2.21 8.43 -31.08
N MET A 54 3.18 8.52 -30.16
CA MET A 54 3.17 9.55 -29.13
C MET A 54 3.84 10.81 -29.68
N GLU A 55 3.10 11.92 -29.74
CA GLU A 55 3.71 13.25 -29.82
C GLU A 55 4.47 13.48 -28.50
N TRP A 56 5.69 12.93 -28.43
CA TRP A 56 6.64 13.23 -27.37
C TRP A 56 6.94 14.74 -27.43
N PRO A 57 7.17 15.40 -26.28
CA PRO A 57 7.56 16.79 -26.28
C PRO A 57 8.75 16.99 -27.22
N ALA A 58 8.60 17.92 -28.17
CA ALA A 58 9.61 18.17 -29.19
C ALA A 58 11.00 18.35 -28.56
N GLY A 59 11.94 17.45 -28.90
CA GLY A 59 13.31 17.46 -28.36
C GLY A 59 13.70 16.27 -27.47
N SER A 60 12.86 15.24 -27.33
CA SER A 60 13.28 13.98 -26.70
C SER A 60 14.30 13.24 -27.60
N ASP A 61 15.55 13.16 -27.16
CA ASP A 61 16.62 12.36 -27.78
C ASP A 61 16.21 10.88 -27.85
N GLU A 62 16.54 10.17 -28.95
CA GLU A 62 16.31 8.72 -29.12
C GLU A 62 16.89 7.92 -27.94
N ARG A 63 18.01 8.40 -27.38
CA ARG A 63 18.64 7.82 -26.19
C ARG A 63 17.73 7.84 -24.96
N SER A 64 16.87 8.85 -24.83
CA SER A 64 15.89 8.92 -23.73
C SER A 64 14.80 7.88 -23.88
N LEU A 65 14.41 7.50 -25.11
CA LEU A 65 13.43 6.46 -25.36
C LEU A 65 13.98 5.06 -25.10
N GLU A 66 15.26 4.81 -25.44
CA GLU A 66 15.94 3.56 -25.06
C GLU A 66 15.99 3.38 -23.53
N LEU A 67 16.12 4.47 -22.77
CA LEU A 67 16.11 4.44 -21.30
C LEU A 67 14.71 4.22 -20.69
N LEU A 68 13.65 4.31 -21.49
CA LEU A 68 12.30 3.92 -21.10
C LEU A 68 12.01 2.45 -21.40
N ASP A 69 12.95 1.71 -22.00
CA ASP A 69 12.87 0.26 -22.10
C ASP A 69 12.84 -0.31 -20.66
N PRO A 70 11.72 -0.90 -20.22
CA PRO A 70 11.57 -1.42 -18.88
C PRO A 70 12.53 -2.58 -18.59
N LEU A 71 13.19 -3.15 -19.59
CA LEU A 71 14.09 -4.30 -19.47
C LEU A 71 15.57 -3.93 -19.57
N LYS A 72 15.94 -2.67 -19.72
CA LYS A 72 17.34 -2.27 -19.89
C LYS A 72 17.74 -1.06 -19.06
N GLY A 73 19.02 -1.02 -18.71
CA GLY A 73 19.64 0.14 -18.07
C GLY A 73 19.65 0.03 -16.55
N LYS A 74 20.41 0.94 -15.94
CA LYS A 74 20.51 1.03 -14.48
C LYS A 74 19.24 1.62 -13.89
N ALA A 75 18.86 1.11 -12.71
CA ALA A 75 17.69 1.58 -11.99
C ALA A 75 17.67 3.11 -11.80
N GLU A 76 18.83 3.71 -11.54
CA GLU A 76 19.00 5.17 -11.45
C GLU A 76 18.68 5.87 -12.77
N ASP A 77 19.21 5.37 -13.89
CA ASP A 77 19.00 5.98 -15.20
C ASP A 77 17.54 5.84 -15.65
N LYS A 78 16.89 4.71 -15.34
CA LYS A 78 15.46 4.50 -15.58
C LYS A 78 14.60 5.48 -14.79
N LEU A 79 14.91 5.68 -13.49
CA LEU A 79 14.25 6.71 -12.68
C LEU A 79 14.44 8.10 -13.28
N ARG A 80 15.68 8.45 -13.65
CA ARG A 80 16.01 9.75 -14.22
C ARG A 80 15.21 10.00 -15.51
N ALA A 81 15.20 9.04 -16.43
CA ALA A 81 14.46 9.13 -17.68
C ALA A 81 12.94 9.27 -17.44
N ALA A 82 12.35 8.42 -16.59
CA ALA A 82 10.94 8.50 -16.26
C ALA A 82 10.58 9.84 -15.59
N TRP A 83 11.45 10.34 -14.70
CA TRP A 83 11.25 11.60 -14.02
C TRP A 83 11.37 12.83 -14.93
N ASP A 84 12.30 12.80 -15.88
CA ASP A 84 12.46 13.86 -16.88
C ASP A 84 11.24 13.96 -17.79
N VAL A 85 10.68 12.82 -18.21
CA VAL A 85 9.39 12.79 -18.94
C VAL A 85 8.29 13.40 -18.08
N LEU A 86 8.13 12.95 -16.82
CA LEU A 86 7.06 13.43 -15.94
C LEU A 86 7.10 14.95 -15.74
N ARG A 87 8.29 15.53 -15.56
CA ARG A 87 8.47 16.98 -15.34
C ARG A 87 8.36 17.83 -16.60
N SER A 88 8.69 17.27 -17.77
CA SER A 88 8.66 18.00 -19.04
C SER A 88 7.25 18.14 -19.62
N CYS A 89 6.32 17.28 -19.21
CA CYS A 89 4.96 17.29 -19.74
C CYS A 89 4.07 18.36 -19.11
N PRO A 90 3.10 18.90 -19.87
CA PRO A 90 2.18 19.91 -19.37
C PRO A 90 1.30 19.36 -18.24
N VAL A 91 0.80 20.28 -17.43
CA VAL A 91 -0.23 20.02 -16.42
C VAL A 91 -1.59 20.32 -17.05
N GLU A 92 -2.49 19.33 -17.04
CA GLU A 92 -3.90 19.53 -17.40
C GLU A 92 -4.76 19.58 -16.14
N ALA A 93 -5.90 20.27 -16.24
CA ALA A 93 -6.91 20.20 -15.19
C ALA A 93 -7.43 18.76 -15.06
N PRO A 94 -7.58 18.23 -13.83
CA PRO A 94 -8.02 16.85 -13.65
C PRO A 94 -9.46 16.65 -14.13
N ARG A 95 -9.68 15.61 -14.95
CA ARG A 95 -11.00 15.16 -15.40
C ARG A 95 -11.33 13.81 -14.79
N TYR A 96 -12.03 13.81 -13.67
CA TYR A 96 -12.55 12.58 -13.07
C TYR A 96 -13.73 12.03 -13.89
N LEU A 97 -13.77 10.71 -14.05
CA LEU A 97 -14.91 10.04 -14.69
C LEU A 97 -16.14 10.13 -13.79
N SER A 98 -17.31 10.36 -14.38
CA SER A 98 -18.57 10.15 -13.70
C SER A 98 -18.73 8.69 -13.31
N VAL A 99 -19.57 8.41 -12.30
CA VAL A 99 -19.90 7.03 -11.89
C VAL A 99 -20.39 6.21 -13.09
N LYS A 100 -21.19 6.81 -13.99
CA LYS A 100 -21.69 6.14 -15.20
C LYS A 100 -20.56 5.77 -16.16
N GLU A 101 -19.66 6.72 -16.47
CA GLU A 101 -18.49 6.45 -17.33
C GLU A 101 -17.58 5.37 -16.73
N MET A 102 -17.32 5.44 -15.42
CA MET A 102 -16.53 4.44 -14.72
C MET A 102 -17.16 3.05 -14.83
N VAL A 103 -18.46 2.93 -14.55
CA VAL A 103 -19.19 1.65 -14.67
C VAL A 103 -19.16 1.09 -16.09
N THR A 104 -19.36 1.93 -17.10
CA THR A 104 -19.28 1.52 -18.52
C THR A 104 -17.89 1.01 -18.86
N SER A 105 -16.86 1.75 -18.45
CA SER A 105 -15.47 1.42 -18.76
C SER A 105 -15.06 0.09 -18.11
N VAL A 106 -15.43 -0.11 -16.83
CA VAL A 106 -15.04 -1.31 -16.08
C VAL A 106 -15.73 -2.58 -16.59
N ARG A 107 -16.92 -2.45 -17.19
CA ARG A 107 -17.62 -3.58 -17.80
C ARG A 107 -17.08 -3.96 -19.17
N THR A 108 -16.42 -3.03 -19.85
CA THR A 108 -15.98 -3.19 -21.24
C THR A 108 -14.49 -3.50 -21.35
N LEU A 109 -13.69 -3.07 -20.38
CA LEU A 109 -12.26 -3.35 -20.37
C LEU A 109 -11.95 -4.79 -19.93
N ASP A 110 -11.01 -5.39 -20.64
CA ASP A 110 -10.28 -6.56 -20.20
C ASP A 110 -9.01 -6.11 -19.48
N PHE A 111 -8.88 -6.50 -18.21
CA PHE A 111 -7.70 -6.17 -17.40
C PHE A 111 -6.62 -7.24 -17.50
N GLY A 112 -6.91 -8.42 -18.06
CA GLY A 112 -5.96 -9.53 -18.20
C GLY A 112 -4.63 -9.11 -18.83
N PRO A 113 -4.63 -8.43 -20.00
CA PRO A 113 -3.40 -7.97 -20.63
C PRO A 113 -2.55 -7.06 -19.75
N LEU A 114 -3.16 -6.25 -18.89
CA LEU A 114 -2.44 -5.34 -17.99
C LEU A 114 -1.83 -6.06 -16.80
N LEU A 115 -2.34 -7.24 -16.41
CA LEU A 115 -1.75 -8.02 -15.32
C LEU A 115 -0.42 -8.65 -15.73
N ASP A 116 -0.29 -9.04 -17.00
CA ASP A 116 0.93 -9.64 -17.55
C ASP A 116 1.88 -8.61 -18.19
N TYR A 117 1.42 -7.38 -18.39
CA TYR A 117 2.18 -6.35 -19.10
C TYR A 117 3.43 -5.91 -18.33
N GLN A 118 4.57 -6.04 -19.01
CA GLN A 118 5.88 -5.64 -18.51
C GLN A 118 6.26 -4.27 -19.07
N GLY A 119 5.94 -3.21 -18.32
CA GLY A 119 6.30 -1.86 -18.71
C GLY A 119 6.23 -0.84 -17.58
N ASP A 120 6.87 0.30 -17.81
CA ASP A 120 6.81 1.44 -16.90
C ASP A 120 5.74 2.46 -17.32
N PHE A 121 5.28 2.39 -18.57
CA PHE A 121 4.20 3.20 -19.14
C PHE A 121 3.12 2.31 -19.73
N HIS A 122 1.88 2.78 -19.77
CA HIS A 122 0.73 2.04 -20.25
C HIS A 122 0.96 1.60 -21.70
N PRO A 123 0.54 0.38 -22.07
CA PRO A 123 0.66 -0.07 -23.44
C PRO A 123 -0.09 0.89 -24.39
N PRO A 124 0.42 1.11 -25.61
CA PRO A 124 -0.26 1.91 -26.62
C PRO A 124 -1.71 1.46 -26.83
N GLY A 125 -2.59 2.41 -27.17
CA GLY A 125 -4.01 2.14 -27.38
C GLY A 125 -4.82 1.78 -26.12
N THR A 126 -4.19 1.68 -24.95
CA THR A 126 -4.89 1.40 -23.69
C THR A 126 -5.12 2.69 -22.90
N GLU A 127 -6.38 2.97 -22.60
CA GLU A 127 -6.76 4.09 -21.73
C GLU A 127 -6.79 3.67 -20.26
N LYS A 128 -6.19 4.50 -19.41
CA LYS A 128 -6.30 4.34 -17.97
C LYS A 128 -7.66 4.85 -17.49
N VAL A 129 -8.41 4.00 -16.80
CA VAL A 129 -9.76 4.31 -16.31
C VAL A 129 -9.78 4.68 -14.84
N TYR A 130 -9.07 3.90 -14.01
CA TYR A 130 -8.98 4.16 -12.58
C TYR A 130 -7.80 5.07 -12.28
N CYS A 131 -8.02 6.02 -11.37
CA CYS A 131 -6.98 6.95 -10.93
C CYS A 131 -6.30 7.66 -12.11
N SER A 132 -7.05 7.98 -13.17
CA SER A 132 -6.53 8.57 -14.41
C SER A 132 -6.49 10.09 -14.40
N ALA A 133 -6.80 10.71 -13.27
CA ALA A 133 -6.85 12.15 -13.14
C ALA A 133 -6.37 12.63 -11.76
N GLY A 134 -5.73 13.80 -11.77
CA GLY A 134 -5.39 14.56 -10.57
C GLY A 134 -4.35 13.87 -9.68
N GLY A 135 -3.56 12.97 -10.25
CA GLY A 135 -2.46 12.34 -9.55
C GLY A 135 -1.28 13.29 -9.37
N VAL A 136 -0.49 13.00 -8.35
CA VAL A 136 0.80 13.65 -8.10
C VAL A 136 1.87 12.60 -7.98
N VAL A 137 3.05 12.88 -8.50
CA VAL A 137 4.17 11.94 -8.57
C VAL A 137 5.42 12.58 -7.98
N ALA A 138 6.20 11.81 -7.23
CA ALA A 138 7.51 12.23 -6.74
C ALA A 138 8.51 11.06 -6.74
N PRO A 139 9.82 11.32 -6.94
CA PRO A 139 10.89 10.39 -6.62
C PRO A 139 10.93 10.08 -5.12
N VAL A 140 11.14 8.82 -4.79
CA VAL A 140 11.25 8.31 -3.42
C VAL A 140 12.28 7.19 -3.33
N ARG A 141 12.73 6.93 -2.10
CA ARG A 141 13.41 5.68 -1.75
C ARG A 141 12.78 5.01 -0.55
N LEU A 142 12.86 3.68 -0.51
CA LEU A 142 12.41 2.87 0.61
C LEU A 142 13.63 2.42 1.43
N VAL A 143 13.67 2.86 2.69
CA VAL A 143 14.73 2.55 3.65
C VAL A 143 14.19 1.59 4.68
N LEU A 144 14.70 0.35 4.67
CA LEU A 144 14.26 -0.68 5.59
C LEU A 144 15.25 -0.85 6.74
N LEU A 145 14.69 -1.11 7.93
CA LEU A 145 15.45 -1.42 9.14
C LEU A 145 16.28 -2.70 8.93
N PRO A 146 17.48 -2.80 9.53
CA PRO A 146 18.35 -3.97 9.34
C PRO A 146 17.69 -5.31 9.68
N SER A 147 16.79 -5.35 10.68
CA SER A 147 16.01 -6.55 11.02
C SER A 147 15.11 -6.98 9.85
N ALA A 148 14.34 -6.06 9.27
CA ALA A 148 13.46 -6.35 8.15
C ALA A 148 14.20 -6.89 6.92
N GLN A 149 15.42 -6.41 6.66
CA GLN A 149 16.26 -6.89 5.55
C GLN A 149 16.72 -8.36 5.74
N GLN A 150 16.70 -8.86 6.98
CA GLN A 150 17.02 -10.25 7.32
C GLN A 150 15.81 -11.17 7.17
N ASP A 151 14.58 -10.67 7.24
CA ASP A 151 13.36 -11.46 7.14
C ASP A 151 12.77 -11.48 5.73
N PHE A 152 12.88 -10.36 5.02
CA PHE A 152 12.36 -10.20 3.67
C PHE A 152 13.49 -10.16 2.63
N THR A 153 13.15 -10.35 1.35
CA THR A 153 14.12 -10.44 0.26
C THR A 153 13.79 -9.50 -0.90
N GLY A 154 14.61 -9.49 -1.95
CA GLY A 154 14.35 -8.69 -3.16
C GLY A 154 14.42 -7.19 -2.86
N MET A 155 13.42 -6.43 -3.31
CA MET A 155 13.34 -4.99 -3.07
C MET A 155 13.14 -4.64 -1.58
N PHE A 156 12.80 -5.62 -0.72
CA PHE A 156 12.80 -5.44 0.73
C PHE A 156 14.21 -5.43 1.36
N ARG A 157 15.28 -5.46 0.56
CA ARG A 157 16.65 -5.27 1.01
C ARG A 157 17.25 -3.92 0.61
N GLY A 158 16.51 -3.12 -0.15
CA GLY A 158 16.96 -1.84 -0.67
C GLY A 158 16.19 -1.51 -1.94
N ALA A 159 15.68 -0.28 -2.00
CA ALA A 159 14.93 0.24 -3.14
C ALA A 159 15.12 1.77 -3.21
N ASP A 160 16.29 2.18 -3.70
CA ASP A 160 16.74 3.59 -3.70
C ASP A 160 16.16 4.42 -4.84
N PHE A 161 15.77 3.78 -5.94
CA PHE A 161 15.30 4.48 -7.14
C PHE A 161 13.82 4.16 -7.38
N GLY A 162 12.93 4.98 -6.84
CA GLY A 162 11.49 4.78 -7.02
C GLY A 162 10.71 6.06 -7.29
N LEU A 163 9.45 5.85 -7.67
CA LEU A 163 8.41 6.85 -7.82
C LEU A 163 7.23 6.47 -6.92
N VAL A 164 6.72 7.44 -6.18
CA VAL A 164 5.40 7.37 -5.57
C VAL A 164 4.42 8.13 -6.43
N ARG A 165 3.22 7.57 -6.62
CA ARG A 165 2.06 8.27 -7.17
C ARG A 165 0.92 8.25 -6.17
N CYS A 166 0.47 9.44 -5.77
CA CYS A 166 -0.71 9.63 -4.95
C CYS A 166 -1.87 10.13 -5.82
N SER A 167 -3.01 9.48 -5.78
CA SER A 167 -4.16 9.81 -6.63
C SER A 167 -5.49 9.42 -5.97
N SER A 168 -6.60 10.00 -6.44
CA SER A 168 -7.93 9.59 -6.00
C SER A 168 -8.70 8.93 -7.14
N VAL A 169 -9.49 7.89 -6.85
CA VAL A 169 -10.36 7.26 -7.85
C VAL A 169 -11.51 8.19 -8.27
N VAL A 170 -12.03 8.96 -7.32
CA VAL A 170 -13.13 9.92 -7.51
C VAL A 170 -12.65 11.33 -7.24
N GLU A 171 -13.35 12.34 -7.77
CA GLU A 171 -13.04 13.73 -7.49
C GLU A 171 -13.13 14.02 -5.97
N PRO A 172 -12.05 14.51 -5.34
CA PRO A 172 -12.09 14.88 -3.94
C PRO A 172 -13.16 15.95 -3.68
N SER A 173 -14.13 15.64 -2.83
CA SER A 173 -15.27 16.50 -2.54
C SER A 173 -15.71 16.40 -1.07
N LYS A 174 -16.48 17.38 -0.60
CA LYS A 174 -17.03 17.32 0.76
C LYS A 174 -17.98 16.12 0.85
N HIS A 175 -17.67 15.20 1.76
CA HIS A 175 -18.52 14.05 1.99
C HIS A 175 -19.93 14.48 2.42
N SER A 176 -20.94 13.97 1.74
CA SER A 176 -22.35 14.19 2.07
C SER A 176 -23.00 12.85 2.37
N LYS A 177 -23.71 12.74 3.51
CA LYS A 177 -24.49 11.54 3.85
C LYS A 177 -25.62 11.26 2.84
N LEU A 178 -26.01 12.26 2.05
CA LEU A 178 -27.04 12.16 1.03
C LEU A 178 -26.47 11.74 -0.34
N HIS A 179 -25.15 11.71 -0.49
CA HIS A 179 -24.50 11.38 -1.76
C HIS A 179 -23.83 10.00 -1.66
N PRO A 180 -24.05 9.08 -2.62
CA PRO A 180 -23.54 7.71 -2.54
C PRO A 180 -22.03 7.60 -2.83
N VAL A 181 -21.42 8.68 -3.35
CA VAL A 181 -19.99 8.72 -3.67
C VAL A 181 -19.20 9.24 -2.46
N PRO A 182 -18.12 8.55 -2.05
CA PRO A 182 -17.29 8.99 -0.94
C PRO A 182 -16.61 10.34 -1.24
N GLY A 183 -16.15 11.01 -0.17
CA GLY A 183 -15.45 12.29 -0.30
C GLY A 183 -14.12 12.15 -1.03
N MET A 184 -13.39 11.05 -0.81
CA MET A 184 -12.15 10.72 -1.52
C MET A 184 -11.88 9.21 -1.45
N VAL A 185 -11.22 8.66 -2.47
CA VAL A 185 -10.75 7.26 -2.48
C VAL A 185 -9.25 7.30 -2.77
N PRO A 186 -8.40 7.47 -1.74
CA PRO A 186 -6.97 7.63 -1.95
C PRO A 186 -6.33 6.30 -2.36
N MET A 187 -5.49 6.38 -3.38
CA MET A 187 -4.67 5.29 -3.91
C MET A 187 -3.24 5.78 -3.96
N VAL A 188 -2.33 4.98 -3.41
CA VAL A 188 -0.88 5.20 -3.44
C VAL A 188 -0.28 4.07 -4.25
N ALA A 189 0.43 4.38 -5.31
CA ALA A 189 1.17 3.40 -6.09
C ALA A 189 2.66 3.70 -5.99
N MET A 190 3.46 2.69 -5.70
CA MET A 190 4.91 2.76 -5.73
C MET A 190 5.44 1.98 -6.92
N LYS A 191 6.45 2.53 -7.56
CA LYS A 191 7.25 1.87 -8.59
C LYS A 191 8.71 2.02 -8.21
N PHE A 192 9.44 0.92 -8.10
CA PHE A 192 10.89 0.95 -7.86
C PHE A 192 11.61 0.30 -9.04
N PHE A 193 12.56 1.03 -9.61
CA PHE A 193 13.32 0.58 -10.77
C PHE A 193 14.39 -0.42 -10.35
N ARG A 194 14.69 -1.34 -11.26
CA ARG A 194 15.72 -2.37 -11.13
C ARG A 194 16.63 -2.33 -12.34
N ASP A 195 17.87 -2.77 -12.15
CA ASP A 195 18.85 -2.92 -13.23
C ASP A 195 18.42 -4.01 -14.22
N ASP A 196 18.37 -3.68 -15.50
CA ASP A 196 18.25 -4.63 -16.63
C ASP A 196 17.05 -5.61 -16.53
N VAL A 197 16.03 -5.26 -15.75
CA VAL A 197 14.78 -6.01 -15.58
C VAL A 197 13.62 -5.05 -15.26
N THR A 198 12.39 -5.57 -15.29
CA THR A 198 11.17 -4.82 -14.98
C THR A 198 11.19 -4.19 -13.58
N SER A 199 10.54 -3.04 -13.45
CA SER A 199 10.32 -2.40 -12.16
C SER A 199 9.42 -3.22 -11.24
N ALA A 200 9.61 -3.04 -9.93
CA ALA A 200 8.78 -3.59 -8.89
C ALA A 200 7.64 -2.61 -8.57
N ASN A 201 6.41 -3.10 -8.40
CA ASN A 201 5.28 -2.21 -8.10
C ASN A 201 4.54 -2.65 -6.83
N LEU A 202 4.06 -1.66 -6.06
CA LEU A 202 3.12 -1.87 -4.96
C LEU A 202 1.93 -0.93 -5.16
N VAL A 203 0.72 -1.46 -5.06
CA VAL A 203 -0.51 -0.64 -5.17
C VAL A 203 -1.26 -0.72 -3.85
N LEU A 204 -1.43 0.42 -3.20
CA LEU A 204 -1.96 0.53 -1.85
C LEU A 204 -3.18 1.47 -1.82
N ALA A 205 -4.09 1.22 -0.89
CA ALA A 205 -5.29 2.01 -0.68
C ALA A 205 -5.72 1.93 0.78
N HIS A 206 -6.52 2.89 1.22
CA HIS A 206 -7.12 2.84 2.55
C HIS A 206 -8.36 1.92 2.58
N LYS A 207 -9.42 2.34 1.87
CA LYS A 207 -10.68 1.60 1.69
C LYS A 207 -11.16 1.83 0.27
N LYS A 208 -11.64 0.79 -0.41
CA LYS A 208 -12.29 0.94 -1.72
C LYS A 208 -13.60 1.74 -1.64
N SER A 209 -14.24 1.78 -0.47
CA SER A 209 -15.38 2.64 -0.17
C SER A 209 -15.01 4.11 0.14
N GLY A 210 -13.71 4.44 0.15
CA GLY A 210 -13.21 5.79 0.42
C GLY A 210 -13.35 6.26 1.86
N HIS A 211 -13.17 7.57 2.07
CA HIS A 211 -13.38 8.24 3.35
C HIS A 211 -13.84 9.69 3.16
N GLY A 212 -14.20 10.34 4.28
CA GLY A 212 -14.64 11.74 4.31
C GLY A 212 -13.59 12.73 4.82
N ASP A 213 -12.43 12.26 5.29
CA ASP A 213 -11.34 13.14 5.73
C ASP A 213 -10.81 13.99 4.55
N PRO A 214 -10.67 15.33 4.72
CA PRO A 214 -10.14 16.20 3.67
C PRO A 214 -8.64 16.02 3.37
N ASN A 215 -7.87 15.45 4.31
CA ASN A 215 -6.45 15.19 4.12
C ASN A 215 -6.22 13.82 3.45
N PHE A 216 -5.56 13.81 2.30
CA PHE A 216 -5.21 12.61 1.54
C PHE A 216 -4.36 11.64 2.37
N LEU A 217 -3.46 12.19 3.17
CA LEU A 217 -2.51 11.44 3.99
C LEU A 217 -3.08 11.11 5.37
N ALA A 218 -4.38 11.34 5.62
CA ALA A 218 -5.02 11.16 6.94
C ALA A 218 -5.15 9.70 7.38
N HIS A 219 -4.93 8.73 6.51
CA HIS A 219 -5.21 7.31 6.75
C HIS A 219 -4.09 6.42 6.24
N ALA A 220 -3.91 5.26 6.89
CA ALA A 220 -3.01 4.24 6.37
C ALA A 220 -3.49 3.72 5.03
N VAL A 221 -2.56 3.30 4.18
CA VAL A 221 -2.82 2.55 2.95
C VAL A 221 -2.11 1.20 2.99
N SER A 222 -2.71 0.17 2.41
CA SER A 222 -2.16 -1.20 2.41
C SER A 222 -2.38 -1.87 1.05
N ASN A 223 -1.55 -2.85 0.71
CA ASN A 223 -1.74 -3.74 -0.44
C ASN A 223 -2.97 -4.67 -0.28
N HIS A 224 -3.52 -4.78 0.94
CA HIS A 224 -4.76 -5.48 1.25
C HIS A 224 -5.89 -4.48 1.52
N PHE A 225 -6.91 -4.52 0.67
CA PHE A 225 -8.10 -3.69 0.77
C PHE A 225 -9.25 -4.52 1.33
N THR A 226 -10.15 -3.88 2.08
CA THR A 226 -11.36 -4.54 2.56
C THR A 226 -12.31 -4.87 1.38
N GLU A 227 -12.88 -6.07 1.32
CA GLU A 227 -13.94 -6.44 0.36
C GLU A 227 -15.27 -5.70 0.61
N ASN A 228 -15.37 -4.90 1.67
CA ASN A 228 -16.51 -4.04 1.91
C ASN A 228 -16.58 -2.86 0.92
N LEU A 229 -17.19 -3.12 -0.24
CA LEU A 229 -17.47 -2.16 -1.30
C LEU A 229 -18.81 -1.43 -1.12
N GLY A 230 -19.57 -1.74 -0.06
CA GLY A 230 -20.90 -1.19 0.20
C GLY A 230 -21.82 -1.28 -1.04
N PRO A 231 -22.39 -0.15 -1.53
CA PRO A 231 -23.31 -0.16 -2.68
C PRO A 231 -22.66 -0.61 -4.00
N PHE A 232 -21.34 -0.73 -4.05
CA PHE A 232 -20.58 -1.15 -5.23
C PHE A 232 -20.13 -2.61 -5.17
N ALA A 233 -20.72 -3.45 -4.32
CA ALA A 233 -20.39 -4.88 -4.20
C ALA A 233 -20.40 -5.63 -5.55
N TRP A 234 -21.26 -5.23 -6.49
CA TRP A 234 -21.30 -5.84 -7.82
C TRP A 234 -20.00 -5.65 -8.63
N LEU A 235 -19.19 -4.61 -8.36
CA LEU A 235 -17.87 -4.44 -8.99
C LEU A 235 -16.93 -5.61 -8.67
N LEU A 236 -17.11 -6.25 -7.52
CA LEU A 236 -16.32 -7.41 -7.13
C LEU A 236 -16.41 -8.53 -8.16
N SER A 237 -17.60 -8.77 -8.73
CA SER A 237 -17.83 -9.80 -9.75
C SER A 237 -17.01 -9.60 -11.03
N ILE A 238 -16.61 -8.37 -11.35
CA ILE A 238 -15.78 -8.07 -12.52
C ILE A 238 -14.32 -8.44 -12.21
N PHE A 239 -13.83 -8.04 -11.05
CA PHE A 239 -12.46 -8.34 -10.65
C PHE A 239 -12.24 -9.82 -10.32
N LEU A 240 -13.29 -10.52 -9.85
CA LEU A 240 -13.28 -11.98 -9.63
C LEU A 240 -13.01 -12.80 -10.89
N LYS A 241 -13.13 -12.21 -12.09
CA LYS A 241 -12.74 -12.86 -13.34
C LYS A 241 -11.23 -13.03 -13.47
N ASN A 242 -10.45 -12.20 -12.79
CA ASN A 242 -8.99 -12.16 -12.90
C ASN A 242 -8.27 -12.69 -11.65
N SER A 243 -8.93 -12.71 -10.49
CA SER A 243 -8.32 -13.14 -9.22
C SER A 243 -9.39 -13.61 -8.23
N GLU A 244 -9.06 -14.62 -7.43
CA GLU A 244 -9.84 -15.08 -6.28
C GLU A 244 -9.80 -14.08 -5.11
N PHE A 245 -8.80 -13.19 -5.12
CA PHE A 245 -8.55 -12.16 -4.12
C PHE A 245 -8.50 -10.75 -4.75
N PRO A 246 -9.59 -10.27 -5.37
CA PRO A 246 -9.65 -9.02 -6.16
C PRO A 246 -9.42 -7.72 -5.37
N THR A 247 -9.31 -7.82 -4.04
CA THR A 247 -8.98 -6.72 -3.15
C THR A 247 -7.59 -6.84 -2.52
N PHE A 248 -6.77 -7.77 -3.00
CA PHE A 248 -5.43 -8.00 -2.52
C PHE A 248 -4.49 -7.81 -3.70
N SER A 249 -3.34 -7.20 -3.44
CA SER A 249 -2.22 -7.19 -4.37
C SER A 249 -1.03 -7.88 -3.71
N GLY A 250 -0.33 -8.71 -4.46
CA GLY A 250 0.75 -9.54 -3.94
C GLY A 250 2.05 -8.78 -3.72
N CYS A 251 2.83 -9.22 -2.73
CA CYS A 251 4.19 -8.74 -2.46
C CYS A 251 5.28 -9.69 -2.99
N ALA A 252 4.93 -10.86 -3.54
CA ALA A 252 5.88 -11.87 -4.00
C ALA A 252 6.80 -11.37 -5.11
N GLU A 253 6.27 -10.63 -6.09
CA GLU A 253 7.10 -10.05 -7.15
C GLU A 253 8.14 -9.09 -6.57
N PHE A 254 7.70 -8.21 -5.66
CA PHE A 254 8.56 -7.25 -4.97
C PHE A 254 9.69 -7.95 -4.19
N ALA A 255 9.39 -9.11 -3.58
CA ALA A 255 10.34 -9.93 -2.84
C ALA A 255 11.25 -10.81 -3.71
N SER A 256 10.96 -10.97 -5.00
CA SER A 256 11.60 -11.98 -5.86
C SER A 256 12.86 -11.50 -6.56
N ILE A 257 13.02 -10.19 -6.78
CA ILE A 257 14.16 -9.62 -7.49
C ILE A 257 14.62 -8.37 -6.74
N ASP A 258 15.93 -8.28 -6.48
CA ASP A 258 16.52 -7.10 -5.86
C ASP A 258 16.77 -5.96 -6.87
N GLN A 259 17.17 -4.79 -6.36
CA GLN A 259 17.35 -3.59 -7.19
C GLN A 259 18.44 -3.76 -8.27
N THR A 260 19.37 -4.69 -8.08
CA THR A 260 20.44 -5.00 -9.04
C THR A 260 19.99 -5.98 -10.13
N GLY A 261 18.70 -6.32 -10.17
CA GLY A 261 18.13 -7.27 -11.13
C GLY A 261 18.40 -8.73 -10.78
N ARG A 262 18.99 -9.01 -9.62
CA ARG A 262 19.30 -10.38 -9.20
C ARG A 262 18.06 -11.02 -8.58
N ARG A 263 17.70 -12.19 -9.11
CA ARG A 263 16.59 -13.01 -8.62
C ARG A 263 16.96 -13.73 -7.33
N GLU A 264 16.05 -13.68 -6.36
CA GLU A 264 16.14 -14.37 -5.09
C GLU A 264 15.79 -15.84 -5.26
N LYS A 265 16.61 -16.73 -4.68
CA LYS A 265 16.38 -18.19 -4.76
C LYS A 265 15.20 -18.62 -3.90
N HIS A 266 15.02 -17.98 -2.76
CA HIS A 266 13.96 -18.25 -1.79
C HIS A 266 13.30 -16.93 -1.41
N PRO A 267 12.39 -16.40 -2.26
CA PRO A 267 11.70 -15.15 -1.98
C PRO A 267 10.94 -15.22 -0.65
N ARG A 268 11.08 -14.19 0.19
CA ARG A 268 10.31 -14.01 1.42
C ARG A 268 9.62 -12.65 1.37
N ALA A 269 8.31 -12.69 1.20
CA ALA A 269 7.44 -11.52 1.22
C ALA A 269 6.66 -11.46 2.53
N PRO A 270 6.32 -10.27 3.04
CA PRO A 270 5.32 -10.14 4.10
C PRO A 270 3.93 -10.49 3.56
N TYR A 271 3.03 -10.95 4.43
CA TYR A 271 1.62 -11.13 4.10
C TYR A 271 0.98 -9.81 3.67
N THR A 272 1.25 -8.71 4.39
CA THR A 272 0.80 -7.38 3.97
C THR A 272 1.82 -6.31 4.31
N ILE A 273 1.78 -5.22 3.56
CA ILE A 273 2.50 -3.99 3.83
C ILE A 273 1.51 -2.85 4.09
N VAL A 274 1.87 -1.96 5.01
CA VAL A 274 1.04 -0.83 5.43
C VAL A 274 1.91 0.42 5.48
N PHE A 275 1.48 1.46 4.77
CA PHE A 275 2.11 2.77 4.80
C PHE A 275 1.24 3.74 5.59
N LEU A 276 1.86 4.43 6.53
CA LEU A 276 1.22 5.42 7.38
C LEU A 276 2.05 6.70 7.35
N ALA A 277 1.46 7.82 6.91
CA ALA A 277 2.19 9.08 6.94
C ALA A 277 2.48 9.49 8.39
N PRO A 278 3.62 10.13 8.70
CA PRO A 278 3.92 10.62 10.04
C PRO A 278 2.77 11.42 10.65
N GLU A 279 2.61 11.33 11.96
CA GLU A 279 1.48 11.93 12.67
C GLU A 279 1.31 13.44 12.38
N LYS A 280 2.43 14.18 12.27
CA LYS A 280 2.44 15.60 11.90
C LYS A 280 1.76 15.86 10.55
N ILE A 281 1.96 14.99 9.56
CA ILE A 281 1.40 15.10 8.22
C ILE A 281 -0.07 14.62 8.21
N ARG A 282 -0.38 13.52 8.92
CA ARG A 282 -1.73 12.97 9.06
C ARG A 282 -2.71 13.93 9.74
N ARG A 283 -2.28 14.58 10.83
CA ARG A 283 -3.14 15.42 11.67
C ARG A 283 -3.19 16.88 11.24
N ARG A 284 -2.47 17.27 10.18
CA ARG A 284 -2.49 18.66 9.71
C ARG A 284 -3.88 19.03 9.20
N ARG A 285 -4.29 20.26 9.48
CA ARG A 285 -5.54 20.79 8.95
C ARG A 285 -5.41 20.99 7.44
N THR A 286 -6.25 20.30 6.68
CA THR A 286 -6.23 20.35 5.22
C THR A 286 -7.62 20.69 4.71
N ASN A 287 -7.68 21.46 3.62
CA ASN A 287 -8.93 21.70 2.91
C ASN A 287 -9.09 20.64 1.82
N ILE A 288 -10.31 20.15 1.64
CA ILE A 288 -10.61 19.30 0.49
C ILE A 288 -10.38 20.11 -0.80
N THR A 289 -9.70 19.51 -1.77
CA THR A 289 -9.34 20.15 -3.03
C THR A 289 -9.27 19.11 -4.13
N LYS A 290 -9.76 19.47 -5.32
CA LYS A 290 -9.64 18.64 -6.53
C LYS A 290 -8.21 18.63 -7.09
N ASN A 291 -7.39 19.61 -6.71
CA ASN A 291 -5.99 19.71 -7.13
C ASN A 291 -5.13 19.08 -6.02
N LEU A 292 -4.97 17.75 -6.05
CA LEU A 292 -4.26 17.05 -4.97
C LEU A 292 -2.85 17.61 -4.70
N ILE A 293 -2.17 18.18 -5.70
CA ILE A 293 -0.86 18.83 -5.55
C ILE A 293 -0.82 19.89 -4.45
N GLU A 294 -1.93 20.59 -4.19
CA GLU A 294 -2.04 21.56 -3.10
C GLU A 294 -1.86 20.90 -1.72
N GLN A 295 -2.10 19.60 -1.58
CA GLN A 295 -1.83 18.87 -0.34
C GLN A 295 -0.36 18.43 -0.21
N PHE A 296 0.42 18.41 -1.29
CA PHE A 296 1.80 17.89 -1.27
C PHE A 296 2.86 19.00 -1.38
N HIS A 297 2.46 20.24 -1.69
CA HIS A 297 3.39 21.34 -1.94
C HIS A 297 4.27 21.74 -0.74
N ASP A 298 3.76 21.54 0.48
CA ASP A 298 4.47 21.85 1.73
C ASP A 298 5.43 20.74 2.18
N LEU A 299 5.48 19.62 1.44
CA LEU A 299 6.37 18.51 1.79
C LEU A 299 7.82 18.83 1.37
N VAL A 300 8.74 18.50 2.26
CA VAL A 300 10.16 18.83 2.15
C VAL A 300 10.94 17.59 1.70
N VAL A 301 11.79 17.77 0.69
CA VAL A 301 12.73 16.74 0.25
C VAL A 301 13.60 16.27 1.41
N GLY A 302 13.77 14.95 1.52
CA GLY A 302 14.48 14.28 2.60
C GLY A 302 13.61 13.94 3.81
N GLU A 303 12.36 14.40 3.88
CA GLU A 303 11.45 14.02 4.96
C GLU A 303 10.81 12.64 4.74
N VAL A 304 10.32 12.05 5.83
CA VAL A 304 9.56 10.81 5.80
C VAL A 304 8.17 11.08 5.25
N LEU A 305 7.88 10.52 4.07
CA LEU A 305 6.54 10.55 3.49
C LEU A 305 5.63 9.51 4.16
N PHE A 306 6.15 8.30 4.36
CA PHE A 306 5.45 7.20 5.01
C PHE A 306 6.37 6.44 5.96
N GLU A 307 5.88 6.13 7.15
CA GLU A 307 6.37 5.02 7.97
C GLU A 307 5.83 3.72 7.37
N VAL A 308 6.69 2.71 7.27
CA VAL A 308 6.40 1.44 6.62
C VAL A 308 6.31 0.34 7.66
N TYR A 309 5.20 -0.39 7.59
CA TYR A 309 4.93 -1.53 8.43
C TYR A 309 4.65 -2.77 7.59
N ALA A 310 4.91 -3.94 8.17
CA ALA A 310 4.55 -5.23 7.59
C ALA A 310 3.80 -6.08 8.61
N VAL A 311 2.96 -6.97 8.09
CA VAL A 311 2.48 -8.13 8.84
C VAL A 311 3.09 -9.34 8.14
N PRO A 312 3.98 -10.09 8.80
CA PRO A 312 4.67 -11.21 8.16
C PRO A 312 3.74 -12.36 7.83
N GLU A 313 2.76 -12.65 8.70
CA GLU A 313 1.85 -13.79 8.60
C GLU A 313 0.37 -13.36 8.69
N PRO A 314 -0.56 -14.08 8.04
CA PRO A 314 -1.99 -13.87 8.27
C PRO A 314 -2.38 -14.15 9.73
N LEU A 315 -3.50 -13.60 10.16
CA LEU A 315 -4.02 -13.82 11.51
C LEU A 315 -4.55 -15.26 11.64
N ASP A 316 -4.14 -15.98 12.70
CA ASP A 316 -4.54 -17.38 12.91
C ASP A 316 -6.03 -17.57 13.28
N SER A 317 -6.75 -16.50 13.66
CA SER A 317 -8.22 -16.53 13.80
C SER A 317 -8.81 -15.12 13.70
N VAL A 318 -10.05 -15.01 13.22
CA VAL A 318 -10.82 -13.76 13.17
C VAL A 318 -11.56 -13.47 14.49
N ASP A 319 -11.70 -14.48 15.34
CA ASP A 319 -12.45 -14.44 16.61
C ASP A 319 -11.62 -13.90 17.78
N PHE A 320 -10.78 -12.89 17.54
CA PHE A 320 -9.98 -12.31 18.62
C PHE A 320 -10.75 -11.22 19.38
N PRO A 321 -11.00 -11.39 20.70
CA PRO A 321 -11.15 -10.21 21.57
C PRO A 321 -9.84 -9.42 21.51
N ARG A 322 -9.88 -8.12 21.84
CA ARG A 322 -8.76 -7.15 21.84
C ARG A 322 -7.56 -7.55 22.75
N GLY A 323 -6.98 -8.72 22.56
CA GLY A 323 -5.83 -9.26 23.29
C GLY A 323 -4.60 -9.39 22.39
N ASP A 324 -3.46 -9.56 23.06
CA ASP A 324 -2.11 -9.56 22.50
C ASP A 324 -1.97 -10.47 21.27
N LEU A 325 -1.64 -9.87 20.12
CA LEU A 325 -1.24 -10.61 18.93
C LEU A 325 0.04 -11.38 19.24
N GLY A 326 0.10 -12.65 18.84
CA GLY A 326 1.37 -13.38 18.84
C GLY A 326 2.41 -12.63 18.01
N PRO A 327 3.71 -12.77 18.34
CA PRO A 327 4.78 -12.03 17.66
C PRO A 327 4.77 -12.20 16.14
N GLU A 328 4.32 -13.36 15.65
CA GLU A 328 4.25 -13.71 14.22
C GLU A 328 3.09 -13.02 13.47
N SER A 329 2.02 -12.63 14.17
CA SER A 329 0.81 -11.98 13.59
C SER A 329 0.70 -10.49 13.90
N ALA A 330 1.73 -9.89 14.49
CA ALA A 330 1.74 -8.50 14.90
C ALA A 330 2.16 -7.56 13.75
N VAL A 331 1.81 -6.27 13.88
CA VAL A 331 2.25 -5.23 12.94
C VAL A 331 3.67 -4.79 13.29
N TRP A 332 4.59 -4.90 12.34
CA TRP A 332 6.02 -4.62 12.54
C TRP A 332 6.37 -3.33 11.83
N ARG A 333 6.98 -2.35 12.50
CA ARG A 333 7.61 -1.25 11.78
C ARG A 333 8.86 -1.79 11.09
N ILE A 334 8.93 -1.69 9.77
CA ILE A 334 10.02 -2.24 8.97
C ILE A 334 10.85 -1.18 8.27
N GLY A 335 10.41 0.08 8.21
CA GLY A 335 11.19 1.13 7.58
C GLY A 335 10.41 2.40 7.30
N GLU A 336 10.89 3.15 6.30
CA GLU A 336 10.39 4.47 5.92
C GLU A 336 10.50 4.68 4.40
N VAL A 337 9.56 5.45 3.84
CA VAL A 337 9.65 6.00 2.49
C VAL A 337 10.08 7.46 2.60
N LEU A 338 11.22 7.79 2.00
CA LEU A 338 11.78 9.13 2.01
C LEU A 338 11.52 9.83 0.68
N LEU A 339 11.17 11.11 0.75
CA LEU A 339 10.92 11.95 -0.42
C LEU A 339 12.24 12.42 -1.03
N GLU A 340 12.49 12.15 -2.30
CA GLU A 340 13.77 12.50 -2.97
C GLU A 340 13.64 13.72 -3.89
N ALA A 341 12.43 14.08 -4.32
CA ALA A 341 12.17 15.37 -4.96
C ALA A 341 10.73 15.84 -4.67
N PRO A 342 10.41 17.14 -4.90
CA PRO A 342 9.05 17.63 -4.73
C PRO A 342 8.06 16.92 -5.67
N PHE A 343 6.80 16.86 -5.25
CA PHE A 343 5.72 16.34 -6.09
C PHE A 343 5.48 17.21 -7.32
N VAL A 344 5.12 16.56 -8.42
CA VAL A 344 4.61 17.21 -9.64
C VAL A 344 3.29 16.59 -10.07
N SER A 345 2.45 17.38 -10.74
CA SER A 345 1.35 16.86 -11.54
C SER A 345 1.78 16.81 -13.01
N SER A 346 1.26 15.85 -13.76
CA SER A 346 1.66 15.66 -15.16
C SER A 346 0.63 14.83 -15.91
N VAL A 347 0.32 15.21 -17.15
CA VAL A 347 -0.56 14.42 -18.04
C VAL A 347 0.00 13.01 -18.26
N VAL A 348 1.32 12.87 -18.36
CA VAL A 348 1.95 11.55 -18.46
C VAL A 348 1.76 10.77 -17.17
N GLY A 349 1.94 11.40 -16.00
CA GLY A 349 1.69 10.76 -14.71
C GLY A 349 0.26 10.26 -14.55
N ASP A 350 -0.70 10.96 -15.16
CA ASP A 350 -2.11 10.62 -15.11
C ASP A 350 -2.53 9.58 -16.13
N LYS A 351 -2.13 9.72 -17.39
CA LYS A 351 -2.64 8.91 -18.51
C LYS A 351 -1.72 7.76 -18.91
N LYS A 352 -0.42 7.87 -18.64
CA LYS A 352 0.61 6.99 -19.23
C LYS A 352 1.46 6.27 -18.20
N LEU A 353 1.79 6.86 -17.05
CA LEU A 353 2.58 6.15 -16.03
C LEU A 353 1.81 4.91 -15.53
N PHE A 354 2.44 3.75 -15.63
CA PHE A 354 1.82 2.45 -15.37
C PHE A 354 2.40 1.78 -14.13
N PHE A 355 1.52 1.24 -13.29
CA PHE A 355 1.87 0.48 -12.09
C PHE A 355 1.21 -0.88 -12.20
N GLN A 356 2.03 -1.92 -12.37
CA GLN A 356 1.54 -3.28 -12.50
C GLN A 356 0.87 -3.72 -11.19
N HIS A 357 -0.32 -4.31 -11.30
CA HIS A 357 -0.95 -4.96 -10.17
C HIS A 357 -0.48 -6.41 -10.14
N HIS A 358 0.27 -6.77 -9.11
CA HIS A 358 0.60 -8.17 -8.89
C HIS A 358 -0.55 -8.85 -8.16
N LEU A 359 -0.95 -10.01 -8.66
CA LEU A 359 -1.99 -10.83 -8.06
C LEU A 359 -1.51 -11.43 -6.75
N PHE A 360 -2.39 -11.49 -5.75
CA PHE A 360 -2.09 -12.13 -4.46
C PHE A 360 -1.85 -13.63 -4.60
N GLU A 361 -2.34 -14.24 -5.68
CA GLU A 361 -2.03 -15.62 -6.06
C GLU A 361 -0.52 -15.86 -6.18
N GLY A 362 0.28 -14.87 -6.60
CA GLY A 362 1.74 -14.99 -6.60
C GLY A 362 2.34 -15.16 -5.20
N ASP A 363 1.69 -14.60 -4.18
CA ASP A 363 2.07 -14.80 -2.77
C ASP A 363 1.73 -16.23 -2.33
N LEU A 364 0.61 -16.78 -2.81
CA LEU A 364 0.21 -18.16 -2.53
C LEU A 364 1.10 -19.21 -3.21
N GLU A 365 1.83 -18.85 -4.27
CA GLU A 365 2.85 -19.73 -4.86
C GLU A 365 4.04 -19.93 -3.93
N ILE A 366 4.46 -18.88 -3.21
CA ILE A 366 5.56 -18.94 -2.24
C ILE A 366 5.08 -19.32 -0.82
N ARG A 367 3.82 -19.05 -0.48
CA ARG A 367 3.17 -19.31 0.81
C ARG A 367 1.79 -19.94 0.63
N PRO A 368 1.72 -21.20 0.16
CA PRO A 368 0.44 -21.88 -0.06
C PRO A 368 -0.37 -22.06 1.22
N ASP A 369 0.29 -22.05 2.38
CA ASP A 369 -0.32 -22.13 3.71
C ASP A 369 -1.18 -20.91 4.08
N TRP A 370 -1.05 -19.79 3.36
CA TRP A 370 -1.87 -18.59 3.60
C TRP A 370 -3.29 -18.70 3.04
N ARG A 371 -3.51 -19.56 2.05
CA ARG A 371 -4.77 -19.61 1.28
C ARG A 371 -6.02 -19.72 2.16
N ASP A 372 -5.97 -20.53 3.21
CA ASP A 372 -7.11 -20.77 4.12
C ASP A 372 -7.15 -19.81 5.32
N LYS A 373 -6.17 -18.91 5.44
CA LYS A 373 -6.03 -17.93 6.54
C LYS A 373 -6.34 -16.50 6.11
N VAL A 374 -6.60 -16.25 4.83
CA VAL A 374 -6.84 -14.90 4.31
C VAL A 374 -8.17 -14.36 4.84
N ASP A 375 -8.10 -13.27 5.60
CA ASP A 375 -9.28 -12.49 5.97
C ASP A 375 -9.48 -11.31 5.02
N LYS A 376 -10.48 -11.46 4.16
CA LYS A 376 -10.90 -10.47 3.16
C LYS A 376 -11.53 -9.20 3.74
N MET A 377 -11.83 -9.19 5.04
CA MET A 377 -12.41 -8.07 5.76
C MET A 377 -11.36 -7.25 6.51
N VAL A 378 -10.15 -7.78 6.69
CA VAL A 378 -9.01 -7.06 7.27
C VAL A 378 -8.26 -6.29 6.18
N GLY A 379 -7.88 -5.05 6.49
CA GLY A 379 -7.13 -4.18 5.59
C GLY A 379 -6.56 -2.98 6.32
N ALA A 380 -6.14 -1.95 5.57
CA ALA A 380 -5.50 -0.75 6.13
C ALA A 380 -6.16 -0.14 7.39
N PRO A 381 -7.50 -0.05 7.53
CA PRO A 381 -8.13 0.53 8.73
C PRO A 381 -7.85 -0.28 9.99
N PHE A 382 -7.88 -1.61 9.91
CA PHE A 382 -7.57 -2.49 11.02
C PHE A 382 -6.11 -2.32 11.45
N TYR A 383 -5.18 -2.35 10.48
CA TYR A 383 -3.76 -2.19 10.79
C TYR A 383 -3.43 -0.80 11.33
N GLN A 384 -4.09 0.25 10.83
CA GLN A 384 -3.93 1.60 11.39
C GLN A 384 -4.34 1.65 12.86
N GLU A 385 -5.50 1.08 13.23
CA GLU A 385 -5.95 1.03 14.63
C GLU A 385 -4.91 0.35 15.52
N ARG A 386 -4.32 -0.76 15.06
CA ARG A 386 -3.25 -1.48 15.78
C ARG A 386 -1.99 -0.64 15.94
N ILE A 387 -1.54 0.02 14.88
CA ILE A 387 -0.38 0.92 14.93
C ILE A 387 -0.64 2.05 15.92
N GLU A 388 -1.83 2.66 15.90
CA GLU A 388 -2.20 3.79 16.76
C GLU A 388 -2.39 3.39 18.24
N HIS A 389 -2.76 2.15 18.51
CA HIS A 389 -2.79 1.61 19.88
C HIS A 389 -1.40 1.21 20.40
N GLY A 390 -0.37 1.20 19.55
CA GLY A 390 0.94 0.72 19.92
C GLY A 390 1.01 -0.80 20.01
N ASP A 391 0.10 -1.52 19.36
CA ASP A 391 0.12 -2.98 19.18
C ASP A 391 1.19 -3.38 18.15
N LEU A 392 2.38 -2.81 18.30
CA LEU A 392 3.53 -3.02 17.45
C LEU A 392 4.37 -4.13 18.06
N TRP A 393 4.78 -5.07 17.23
CA TRP A 393 5.85 -5.95 17.64
C TRP A 393 7.19 -5.27 17.42
N GLU A 394 7.90 -5.10 18.51
CA GLU A 394 9.30 -4.74 18.49
C GLU A 394 10.13 -6.03 18.51
N MET A 395 10.92 -6.25 17.45
CA MET A 395 12.00 -7.24 17.44
C MET A 395 12.75 -7.14 18.77
N SER A 396 12.81 -8.25 19.51
CA SER A 396 13.57 -8.38 20.76
C SER A 396 15.08 -8.24 20.51
N GLY A 397 15.54 -7.00 20.36
CA GLY A 397 16.94 -6.66 20.06
C GLY A 397 17.21 -5.16 19.96
N THR A 398 16.20 -4.35 19.64
CA THR A 398 16.29 -2.89 19.59
C THR A 398 15.47 -2.26 20.69
N LYS A 399 15.84 -2.49 21.96
CA LYS A 399 15.47 -1.52 23.01
C LYS A 399 16.24 -0.23 22.73
N SER A 400 15.67 0.64 21.92
CA SER A 400 16.01 2.05 21.94
C SER A 400 15.89 2.50 23.39
N ARG A 401 17.02 2.92 23.98
CA ARG A 401 17.03 3.62 25.25
C ARG A 401 16.32 4.95 25.00
N SER A 402 15.00 4.97 25.11
CA SER A 402 14.28 6.20 25.39
C SER A 402 14.81 6.70 26.72
N THR A 403 15.62 7.75 26.65
CA THR A 403 16.07 8.45 27.85
C THR A 403 14.83 9.09 28.42
N PRO A 404 14.41 8.77 29.66
CA PRO A 404 13.29 9.47 30.26
C PRO A 404 13.68 10.93 30.35
N SER A 405 12.86 11.83 29.78
CA SER A 405 13.07 13.26 29.92
C SER A 405 13.03 13.60 31.41
N ARG A 406 14.21 13.74 32.00
CA ARG A 406 14.36 14.16 33.38
C ARG A 406 14.01 15.64 33.39
N SER A 407 12.84 15.95 33.96
CA SER A 407 12.45 17.30 34.28
C SER A 407 13.59 17.96 35.06
N ILE A 408 14.06 19.09 34.52
CA ILE A 408 14.97 19.99 35.21
C ILE A 408 14.17 20.59 36.36
N GLN A 409 14.29 20.00 37.54
CA GLN A 409 13.96 20.67 38.80
C GLN A 409 15.19 21.44 39.27
N ASP A 410 14.91 22.70 39.61
CA ASP A 410 15.77 23.69 40.26
C ASP A 410 16.83 23.10 41.17
N ARG A 411 18.10 23.47 40.91
CA ARG A 411 19.15 23.46 41.92
C ARG A 411 19.53 24.90 42.24
N GLY A 412 19.13 25.32 43.43
CA GLY A 412 19.52 26.57 44.04
C GLY A 412 21.03 26.69 44.20
N THR A 413 21.51 27.91 44.00
CA THR A 413 22.86 28.40 44.27
C THR A 413 23.17 28.44 45.77
N PRO A 414 24.41 28.11 46.19
CA PRO A 414 24.83 28.25 47.57
C PRO A 414 25.31 29.67 47.88
N THR A 415 24.95 30.11 49.08
CA THR A 415 25.33 31.33 49.77
C THR A 415 26.84 31.41 50.03
N THR A 416 27.42 32.59 49.83
CA THR A 416 28.62 33.03 50.56
C THR A 416 28.41 34.46 51.08
N SER A 417 28.76 34.59 52.36
CA SER A 417 28.67 35.75 53.24
C SER A 417 29.69 36.82 52.88
N SER A 418 29.29 38.10 52.92
CA SER A 418 30.11 39.12 53.61
C SER A 418 29.28 40.35 54.00
N THR A 419 29.74 40.93 55.09
CA THR A 419 29.15 41.89 56.04
C THR A 419 29.25 43.35 55.56
N PHE A 420 28.21 44.18 55.76
CA PHE A 420 28.21 45.42 56.57
C PHE A 420 27.09 46.42 56.21
N ALA A 421 26.63 47.11 57.27
CA ALA A 421 26.05 48.45 57.34
C ALA A 421 24.54 48.68 57.10
N ARG A 422 23.85 48.81 58.25
CA ARG A 422 22.76 49.74 58.64
C ARG A 422 22.24 50.71 57.56
N LEU A 423 20.90 50.78 57.43
CA LEU A 423 20.11 51.95 57.84
C LEU A 423 18.60 51.65 57.91
N ARG A 424 17.89 52.56 58.55
CA ARG A 424 16.60 52.42 59.26
C ARG A 424 15.37 52.53 58.34
N ASN A 425 14.23 52.14 58.93
CA ASN A 425 12.86 52.63 58.70
C ASN A 425 12.24 52.27 57.34
N SER A 426 10.96 51.94 57.19
CA SER A 426 9.79 51.97 58.06
C SER A 426 8.62 51.37 57.26
N GLY A 427 7.69 50.69 57.91
CA GLY A 427 6.27 50.77 57.53
C GLY A 427 5.58 49.52 56.97
N ARG A 428 4.76 48.92 57.84
CA ARG A 428 3.36 48.48 57.63
C ARG A 428 3.04 47.44 56.52
N CYS A 429 2.69 46.23 56.98
CA CYS A 429 1.41 45.50 56.81
C CYS A 429 0.32 46.04 55.83
N PRO A 430 -0.70 45.22 55.47
CA PRO A 430 -0.71 43.76 55.22
C PRO A 430 -1.72 43.30 54.12
N PHE A 431 -1.83 41.97 53.94
CA PHE A 431 -3.03 41.19 53.56
C PHE A 431 -3.91 41.67 52.39
N ARG A 432 -3.86 40.93 51.28
CA ARG A 432 -4.94 40.00 50.91
C ARG A 432 -4.43 38.90 50.00
#